data_AF-A0A0F9CHG8-F1
#
_entry.id   AF-A0A0F9CHG8-F1
#
_cell.length_a   1.000
_cell.length_b   1.000
_cell.length_c   1.000
_cell.angle_alpha   90.00
_cell.angle_beta   90.00
_cell.angle_gamma   90.00
#
_symmetry.space_group_name_H-M   'P 1'
#
loop_
_entity.id
_entity.type
_entity.pdbx_description
1 polymer ?
#
loop_
_entity_poly.entity_id
_entity_poly.type
_entity_poly.pdbx_seq_one_letter_code
_entity_poly.pdbx_strand_id
1 'polypeptide(L)'
;MIHRVSANRSRGFTLIEILVVLVLIGLLASLAVFTMGGNSQQRELQNEVRELYLLMQTVSDQAVLNNLEIGLLFEKNGYGFVAFQDETGDWKASGERIFRVRSFPEWLVVTQF
;
A
#
# COMPACT_ATOMS: atom_id res chain seq x y z
N MET A 1 79.55 -8.24 -2.56
CA MET A 1 78.40 -7.31 -2.64
C MET A 1 77.14 -8.13 -2.39
N ILE A 2 76.49 -8.00 -1.23
CA ILE A 2 75.33 -8.84 -0.86
C ILE A 2 74.08 -7.94 -0.85
N HIS A 3 73.20 -8.11 -1.83
CA HIS A 3 71.88 -7.47 -1.83
C HIS A 3 70.94 -8.23 -0.87
N ARG A 4 70.46 -7.55 0.17
CA ARG A 4 69.35 -8.05 0.99
C ARG A 4 68.06 -7.81 0.23
N VAL A 5 67.37 -8.90 -0.13
CA VAL A 5 66.01 -8.84 -0.64
C VAL A 5 65.08 -8.62 0.55
N SER A 6 64.42 -7.47 0.58
CA SER A 6 63.38 -7.14 1.55
C SER A 6 62.15 -8.00 1.26
N ALA A 7 61.89 -9.02 2.07
CA ALA A 7 60.64 -9.77 1.99
C ALA A 7 59.48 -8.85 2.37
N ASN A 8 58.69 -8.43 1.38
CA ASN A 8 57.46 -7.70 1.60
C ASN A 8 56.51 -8.63 2.37
N ARG A 9 56.29 -8.34 3.65
CA ARG A 9 55.48 -9.18 4.52
C ARG A 9 54.02 -8.87 4.20
N SER A 10 53.41 -9.65 3.31
CA SER A 10 51.99 -9.57 2.98
C SER A 10 51.19 -9.73 4.28
N ARG A 11 50.60 -8.62 4.75
CA ARG A 11 49.72 -8.62 5.93
C ARG A 11 48.41 -9.25 5.48
N GLY A 12 48.20 -10.52 5.81
CA GLY A 12 46.92 -11.19 5.61
C GLY A 12 45.84 -10.59 6.49
N PHE A 13 44.58 -10.79 6.09
CA PHE A 13 43.40 -10.38 6.84
C PHE A 13 43.46 -10.91 8.28
N THR A 14 43.08 -10.04 9.22
CA THR A 14 42.99 -10.44 10.63
C THR A 14 41.60 -11.01 10.93
N LEU A 15 41.49 -11.90 11.93
CA LEU A 15 40.19 -12.40 12.39
C LEU A 15 39.25 -11.25 12.81
N ILE A 16 39.81 -10.21 13.43
CA ILE A 16 39.04 -9.04 13.86
C ILE A 16 38.46 -8.28 12.67
N GLU A 17 39.15 -8.24 11.53
CA GLU A 17 38.69 -7.57 10.32
C GLU A 17 37.47 -8.27 9.71
N ILE A 18 37.50 -9.61 9.63
CA ILE A 18 36.35 -10.39 9.19
C ILE A 18 35.18 -10.26 10.17
N LEU A 19 35.45 -10.25 11.48
CA LEU A 19 34.40 -10.03 12.49
C LEU A 19 33.72 -8.65 12.32
N VAL A 20 34.51 -7.59 12.14
CA VAL A 20 33.98 -6.24 11.92
C VAL A 20 33.17 -6.17 10.62
N VAL A 21 33.61 -6.81 9.54
CA VAL A 21 32.87 -6.86 8.28
C VAL A 21 31.52 -7.56 8.46
N LEU A 22 31.47 -8.69 9.17
CA LEU A 22 30.22 -9.40 9.44
C LEU A 22 29.26 -8.55 10.28
N VAL A 23 29.77 -7.84 11.29
CA VAL A 23 28.97 -6.90 12.09
C VAL A 23 28.41 -5.77 11.21
N LEU A 24 29.23 -5.17 10.35
CA LEU A 24 28.79 -4.11 9.44
C LEU A 24 27.73 -4.62 8.45
N ILE A 25 27.91 -5.80 7.86
CA ILE A 25 26.91 -6.40 6.96
C ILE A 25 25.60 -6.65 7.72
N GLY A 26 25.65 -7.17 8.95
CA GLY A 26 24.47 -7.39 9.78
C GLY A 26 23.73 -6.09 10.12
N LEU A 27 24.46 -5.02 10.43
CA LEU A 27 23.88 -3.69 10.67
C LEU A 27 23.25 -3.10 9.41
N LEU A 28 23.91 -3.22 8.25
CA LEU A 28 23.35 -2.73 6.99
C LEU A 28 22.11 -3.54 6.58
N ALA A 29 22.13 -4.86 6.76
CA ALA A 29 20.99 -5.72 6.48
C ALA A 29 19.78 -5.40 7.37
N SER A 30 19.98 -5.11 8.66
CA SER A 30 18.87 -4.74 9.57
C SER A 30 18.21 -3.43 9.15
N LEU A 31 19.00 -2.41 8.81
CA LEU A 31 18.49 -1.12 8.31
C LEU A 31 17.74 -1.27 6.98
N ALA A 32 18.23 -2.13 6.08
CA ALA A 32 17.56 -2.39 4.80
C ALA A 32 16.14 -2.95 4.99
N VAL A 33 15.94 -3.88 5.93
CA VAL A 33 14.61 -4.44 6.22
C VAL A 33 13.66 -3.38 6.77
N PHE A 34 14.11 -2.52 7.70
CA PHE A 34 13.28 -1.45 8.25
C PHE A 34 12.83 -0.42 7.20
N THR A 35 13.72 -0.06 6.26
CA THR A 35 13.39 0.92 5.21
C THR A 35 12.40 0.39 4.18
N MET A 36 12.33 -0.92 3.95
CA MET A 36 11.33 -1.54 3.08
C MET A 36 9.93 -1.62 3.74
N GLY A 37 9.86 -1.91 5.05
CA GLY A 37 8.59 -2.09 5.76
C GLY A 37 7.86 -0.81 6.18
N GLY A 38 8.59 0.29 6.41
CA GLY A 38 8.02 1.48 7.08
C GLY A 38 7.02 2.31 6.28
N ASN A 39 6.90 2.12 4.97
CA ASN A 39 6.07 3.00 4.12
C ASN A 39 5.19 2.25 3.11
N SER A 40 5.10 0.92 3.19
CA SER A 40 4.22 0.13 2.31
C SER A 40 2.76 0.39 2.60
N GLN A 41 2.34 0.29 3.87
CA GLN A 41 0.94 0.42 4.28
C GLN A 41 0.34 1.81 3.97
N GLN A 42 1.10 2.89 4.18
CA GLN A 42 0.65 4.24 3.82
C GLN A 42 0.47 4.39 2.31
N ARG A 43 1.36 3.82 1.50
CA ARG A 43 1.23 3.82 0.04
C ARG A 43 0.01 3.01 -0.41
N GLU A 44 -0.23 1.89 0.24
CA GLU A 44 -1.39 1.02 -0.03
C GLU A 44 -2.71 1.71 0.33
N LEU A 45 -2.77 2.40 1.48
CA LEU A 45 -3.90 3.26 1.84
C LEU A 45 -4.17 4.36 0.83
N GLN A 46 -3.12 5.05 0.36
CA GLN A 46 -3.28 6.09 -0.67
C GLN A 46 -3.79 5.51 -1.99
N ASN A 47 -3.38 4.29 -2.35
CA ASN A 47 -3.89 3.60 -3.53
C ASN A 47 -5.38 3.24 -3.36
N GLU A 48 -5.77 2.65 -2.23
CA GLU A 48 -7.18 2.31 -1.94
C GLU A 48 -8.10 3.54 -1.98
N VAL A 49 -7.67 4.66 -1.37
CA VAL A 49 -8.42 5.93 -1.40
C VAL A 49 -8.51 6.47 -2.83
N ARG A 50 -7.43 6.37 -3.62
CA ARG A 50 -7.44 6.80 -5.02
C ARG A 50 -8.40 5.96 -5.86
N GLU A 51 -8.42 4.65 -5.67
CA GLU A 51 -9.36 3.77 -6.37
C GLU A 51 -10.81 4.12 -6.06
N LEU A 52 -11.13 4.35 -4.79
CA LEU A 52 -12.45 4.82 -4.37
C LEU A 52 -12.80 6.16 -5.02
N TYR A 53 -11.88 7.12 -5.03
CA TYR A 53 -12.08 8.43 -5.66
C TYR A 53 -12.39 8.32 -7.16
N LEU A 54 -11.59 7.56 -7.91
CA LEU A 54 -11.80 7.35 -9.35
C LEU A 54 -13.15 6.67 -9.63
N LEU A 55 -13.54 5.74 -8.77
CA LEU A 55 -14.84 5.09 -8.88
C LEU A 55 -15.99 6.06 -8.59
N MET A 56 -15.88 6.88 -7.55
CA MET A 56 -16.87 7.92 -7.26
C MET A 56 -17.00 8.92 -8.41
N GLN A 57 -15.89 9.31 -9.03
CA GLN A 57 -15.91 10.19 -10.20
C GLN A 57 -16.68 9.55 -11.36
N THR A 58 -16.38 8.28 -11.65
CA THR A 58 -17.09 7.52 -12.70
C THR A 58 -18.59 7.42 -12.41
N VAL A 59 -18.95 7.12 -11.16
CA VAL A 59 -20.36 7.02 -10.74
C VAL A 59 -21.05 8.38 -10.81
N SER A 60 -20.37 9.47 -10.44
CA SER A 60 -20.90 10.83 -10.56
C SER A 60 -21.19 11.19 -12.02
N ASP A 61 -20.29 10.84 -12.95
CA ASP A 61 -20.53 11.07 -14.37
C ASP A 61 -21.76 10.29 -14.86
N GLN A 62 -21.92 9.04 -14.43
CA GLN A 62 -23.09 8.22 -14.74
C GLN A 62 -24.38 8.77 -14.11
N ALA A 63 -24.32 9.27 -12.88
CA ALA A 63 -25.45 9.90 -12.20
C ALA A 63 -25.96 11.11 -12.98
N VAL A 64 -25.05 11.97 -13.46
CA VAL A 64 -25.39 13.13 -14.28
C VAL A 64 -25.95 12.71 -15.64
N LEU A 65 -25.30 11.77 -16.33
CA LEU A 65 -25.72 11.34 -17.67
C LEU A 65 -27.09 10.67 -17.68
N ASN A 66 -27.40 9.88 -16.64
CA ASN A 66 -28.65 9.12 -16.55
C ASN A 66 -29.71 9.83 -15.69
N ASN A 67 -29.42 11.04 -15.19
CA ASN A 67 -30.27 11.78 -14.27
C ASN A 67 -30.73 10.93 -13.06
N LEU A 68 -29.78 10.19 -12.47
CA LEU A 68 -29.99 9.31 -11.32
C LEU A 68 -29.41 9.94 -10.06
N GLU A 69 -30.09 9.77 -8.94
CA GLU A 69 -29.52 10.04 -7.63
C GLU A 69 -28.82 8.78 -7.11
N ILE A 70 -27.49 8.85 -6.97
CA ILE A 70 -26.66 7.75 -6.50
C ILE A 70 -26.00 8.12 -5.17
N GLY A 71 -26.12 7.23 -4.18
CA GLY A 71 -25.52 7.35 -2.86
C GLY A 71 -24.40 6.33 -2.64
N LEU A 72 -23.47 6.67 -1.75
CA LEU A 72 -22.41 5.79 -1.28
C LEU A 72 -22.78 5.24 0.10
N LEU A 73 -22.81 3.93 0.22
CA LEU A 73 -23.10 3.21 1.47
C LEU A 73 -21.80 2.59 2.00
N PHE A 74 -21.41 2.99 3.21
CA PHE A 74 -20.31 2.36 3.94
C PHE A 74 -20.85 1.33 4.93
N GLU A 75 -20.36 0.10 4.81
CA GLU A 75 -20.61 -0.99 5.75
C GLU A 75 -19.33 -1.34 6.51
N LYS A 76 -19.45 -2.18 7.55
CA LYS A 76 -18.30 -2.58 8.38
C LYS A 76 -17.15 -3.18 7.58
N ASN A 77 -17.48 -3.94 6.53
CA ASN A 77 -16.51 -4.73 5.77
C ASN A 77 -16.38 -4.25 4.33
N GLY A 78 -16.94 -3.10 3.96
CA GLY A 78 -16.93 -2.68 2.58
C GLY A 78 -17.74 -1.43 2.29
N TYR A 79 -17.89 -1.15 1.01
CA TYR A 79 -18.71 -0.06 0.51
C TYR A 79 -19.44 -0.47 -0.77
N GLY A 80 -20.55 0.20 -1.07
CA GLY A 80 -21.33 -0.01 -2.27
C GLY A 80 -22.05 1.26 -2.69
N PHE A 81 -22.55 1.26 -3.92
CA PHE A 81 -23.39 2.33 -4.42
C PHE A 81 -24.85 1.89 -4.43
N VAL A 82 -25.75 2.84 -4.19
CA VAL A 82 -27.20 2.64 -4.21
C VAL A 82 -27.84 3.76 -5.03
N ALA A 83 -28.90 3.46 -5.77
CA ALA A 83 -29.68 4.47 -6.48
C ALA A 83 -30.99 4.74 -5.72
N PHE A 84 -31.43 6.00 -5.72
CA PHE A 84 -32.74 6.37 -5.20
C PHE A 84 -33.84 5.97 -6.19
N GLN A 85 -34.92 5.41 -5.69
CA GLN A 85 -36.10 5.05 -6.49
C GLN A 85 -37.25 6.01 -6.16
N ASP A 86 -37.55 6.95 -7.05
CA ASP A 86 -38.60 7.96 -6.86
C ASP A 86 -39.99 7.34 -6.60
N GLU A 87 -40.27 6.18 -7.19
CA GLU A 87 -41.55 5.48 -7.06
C GLU A 87 -41.81 4.94 -5.65
N THR A 88 -40.76 4.47 -4.96
CA THR A 88 -40.88 3.85 -3.63
C THR A 88 -40.28 4.69 -2.51
N GLY A 89 -39.47 5.69 -2.84
CA GLY A 89 -38.71 6.50 -1.89
C GLY A 89 -37.54 5.76 -1.23
N ASP A 90 -37.08 4.66 -1.81
CA ASP A 90 -36.04 3.81 -1.23
C ASP A 90 -34.70 3.90 -1.96
N TRP A 91 -33.62 3.64 -1.23
CA TRP A 91 -32.29 3.38 -1.80
C TRP A 91 -32.11 1.90 -2.09
N LYS A 92 -31.83 1.54 -3.35
CA LYS A 92 -31.60 0.14 -3.74
C LYS A 92 -30.35 0.00 -4.61
N ALA A 93 -29.65 -1.12 -4.45
CA ALA A 93 -28.62 -1.52 -5.40
C ALA A 93 -29.29 -1.90 -6.73
N SER A 94 -28.79 -1.36 -7.83
CA SER A 94 -29.18 -1.79 -9.18
C SER A 94 -28.32 -2.97 -9.63
N GLY A 95 -28.75 -3.69 -10.68
CA GLY A 95 -28.05 -4.87 -11.21
C GLY A 95 -26.75 -4.57 -11.97
N GLU A 96 -26.42 -3.29 -12.18
CA GLU A 96 -25.19 -2.92 -12.88
C GLU A 96 -23.94 -3.15 -12.02
N ARG A 97 -22.81 -3.39 -12.71
CA ARG A 97 -21.52 -3.66 -12.08
C ARG A 97 -21.05 -2.53 -11.15
N ILE A 98 -21.49 -1.29 -11.39
CA ILE A 98 -21.12 -0.13 -10.58
C ILE A 98 -21.74 -0.16 -9.17
N PHE A 99 -22.87 -0.86 -8.97
CA PHE A 99 -23.55 -1.00 -7.68
C PHE A 99 -23.06 -2.20 -6.86
N ARG A 100 -22.09 -2.97 -7.37
CA ARG A 100 -21.55 -4.13 -6.66
C ARG A 100 -20.81 -3.67 -5.41
N VAL A 101 -21.16 -4.29 -4.28
CA VAL A 101 -20.45 -4.11 -3.01
C VAL A 101 -19.00 -4.57 -3.14
N ARG A 102 -18.08 -3.75 -2.64
CA ARG A 102 -16.64 -3.99 -2.60
C ARG A 102 -16.20 -4.11 -1.15
N SER A 103 -15.44 -5.16 -0.86
CA SER A 103 -14.93 -5.40 0.49
C SER A 103 -13.71 -4.56 0.77
N PHE A 104 -13.57 -4.09 2.00
CA PHE A 104 -12.32 -3.51 2.48
C PHE A 104 -11.26 -4.59 2.73
N PRO A 105 -9.97 -4.29 2.51
CA PRO A 105 -8.88 -5.10 3.03
C PRO A 105 -8.94 -5.21 4.56
N GLU A 106 -8.47 -6.31 5.15
CA GLU A 106 -8.54 -6.54 6.62
C GLU A 106 -7.81 -5.47 7.45
N TRP A 107 -6.81 -4.80 6.86
CA TRP A 107 -6.03 -3.74 7.52
C TRP A 107 -6.68 -2.36 7.44
N LEU A 108 -7.75 -2.20 6.65
CA LEU A 108 -8.41 -0.92 6.40
C LEU A 108 -9.73 -0.85 7.17
N VAL A 109 -9.91 0.22 7.94
CA VAL A 109 -11.12 0.47 8.73
C VAL A 109 -11.66 1.85 8.38
N VAL A 110 -12.97 1.96 8.19
CA VAL A 110 -13.68 3.23 8.03
C VAL A 110 -14.16 3.71 9.39
N THR A 111 -13.69 4.88 9.81
CA THR A 111 -14.18 5.57 11.01
C THR A 111 -15.42 6.40 10.71
N GLN A 112 -16.46 6.26 11.53
CA GLN A 112 -17.57 7.21 11.59
C GLN A 112 -17.17 8.32 12.58
N PHE A 113 -17.07 9.56 12.09
CA PHE A 113 -16.81 10.72 12.93
C PHE A 113 -18.11 11.32 13.45
#